data_AF-A0A9P7CW22-F1
#
_entry.id   AF-A0A9P7CW22-F1
#
_cell.length_a   1.000
_cell.length_b   1.000
_cell.length_c   1.000
_cell.angle_alpha   90.00
_cell.angle_beta   90.00
_cell.angle_gamma   90.00
#
_symmetry.space_group_name_H-M   'P 1'
#
loop_
_entity.id
_entity.type
_entity.pdbx_description
1 polymer ?
#
loop_
_entity_poly.entity_id
_entity_poly.type
_entity_poly.pdbx_seq_one_letter_code
_entity_poly.pdbx_strand_id
1 'polypeptide(L)'
;MAQVLEPLVSAGENGVEVTCPDHQVRRMHPIVAAYVADFPEQCLVACCMENRCPKCTVKHDSCGDMRVSAPRKRETTMENLRLHSQGEMSSDHFESELGLRAIYSPFWTALPHNDIFLCMTPDILHQLHKGVFKDHLVSWCTKIIGEDELDAHHQNYTTQTWLYMAMSELPYLSYVSGARSQCRAMLGNSILALS
;
A
#
# COMPACT_ATOMS: atom_id res chain seq x y z
N MET A 1 1.10 -14.83 -10.42
CA MET A 1 1.67 -13.62 -11.06
C MET A 1 2.58 -13.94 -12.25
N ALA A 2 3.60 -14.80 -12.14
CA ALA A 2 4.53 -15.08 -13.25
C ALA A 2 3.84 -15.44 -14.57
N GLN A 3 2.88 -16.38 -14.55
CA GLN A 3 2.13 -16.77 -15.76
C GLN A 3 1.30 -15.63 -16.37
N VAL A 4 0.74 -14.74 -15.54
CA VAL A 4 -0.07 -13.62 -16.01
C VAL A 4 0.79 -12.54 -16.69
N LEU A 5 2.03 -12.38 -16.23
CA LEU A 5 2.94 -11.35 -16.71
C LEU A 5 3.97 -11.89 -17.72
N GLU A 6 3.94 -13.18 -18.04
CA GLU A 6 4.85 -13.80 -19.00
C GLU A 6 4.87 -13.08 -20.36
N PRO A 7 3.72 -12.66 -20.96
CA PRO A 7 3.74 -11.89 -22.21
C PRO A 7 4.50 -10.55 -22.12
N LEU A 8 4.61 -9.96 -20.92
CA LEU A 8 5.33 -8.70 -20.72
C LEU A 8 6.84 -8.86 -20.78
N VAL A 9 7.39 -10.07 -20.64
CA VAL A 9 8.83 -10.29 -20.78
C VAL A 9 9.25 -9.96 -22.22
N SER A 10 8.65 -10.64 -23.19
CA SER A 10 8.95 -10.41 -24.60
C SER A 10 8.53 -9.00 -25.06
N ALA A 11 7.36 -8.52 -24.62
CA ALA A 11 6.88 -7.19 -25.00
C ALA A 11 7.76 -6.06 -24.42
N GLY A 12 8.24 -6.19 -23.19
CA GLY A 12 9.13 -5.20 -22.57
C GLY A 12 10.53 -5.18 -23.20
N GLU A 13 11.06 -6.33 -23.62
CA GLU A 13 12.37 -6.42 -24.29
C GLU A 13 12.30 -5.92 -25.74
N ASN A 14 11.36 -6.43 -26.53
CA ASN A 14 11.33 -6.22 -27.98
C ASN A 14 10.46 -5.02 -28.41
N GLY A 15 9.60 -4.58 -27.50
CA GLY A 15 8.55 -3.62 -27.78
C GLY A 15 7.38 -4.24 -28.56
N VAL A 16 6.25 -3.55 -28.54
CA VAL A 16 5.04 -3.87 -29.32
C VAL A 16 4.59 -2.65 -30.09
N GLU A 17 4.04 -2.85 -31.29
CA GLU A 17 3.47 -1.76 -32.08
C GLU A 17 2.11 -1.35 -31.49
N VAL A 18 1.98 -0.08 -31.13
CA VAL A 18 0.78 0.50 -30.54
C VAL A 18 0.35 1.70 -31.38
N THR A 19 -0.91 1.71 -31.79
CA THR A 19 -1.53 2.88 -32.41
C THR A 19 -1.87 3.89 -31.31
N CYS A 20 -1.23 5.04 -31.36
CA CYS A 20 -1.42 6.11 -30.39
C CYS A 20 -2.67 6.94 -30.69
N PRO A 21 -3.15 7.78 -29.74
CA PRO A 21 -4.31 8.66 -29.96
C PRO A 21 -4.16 9.66 -31.12
N ASP A 22 -2.93 9.95 -31.54
CA ASP A 22 -2.62 10.80 -32.69
C ASP A 22 -2.56 10.02 -34.02
N HIS A 23 -3.05 8.78 -34.02
CA HIS A 23 -3.06 7.85 -35.16
C HIS A 23 -1.67 7.42 -35.67
N GLN A 24 -0.59 7.73 -34.95
CA GLN A 24 0.75 7.23 -35.30
C GLN A 24 1.02 5.88 -34.63
N VAL A 25 1.66 4.98 -35.36
CA VAL A 25 2.15 3.70 -34.82
C VAL A 25 3.51 3.92 -34.19
N ARG A 26 3.65 3.55 -32.91
CA ARG A 26 4.91 3.63 -32.17
C ARG A 26 5.25 2.28 -31.56
N ARG A 27 6.55 1.98 -31.49
CA ARG A 27 7.05 0.84 -30.72
C ARG A 27 7.08 1.24 -29.25
N MET A 28 6.24 0.60 -28.44
CA MET A 28 6.16 0.82 -27.00
C MET A 28 6.68 -0.38 -26.23
N HIS A 29 7.38 -0.12 -25.13
CA HIS A 29 7.92 -1.14 -24.23
C HIS A 29 7.11 -1.11 -22.92
N PRO A 30 6.10 -1.96 -22.76
CA PRO A 30 5.30 -1.99 -21.53
C PRO A 30 6.17 -2.44 -20.36
N ILE A 31 6.02 -1.74 -19.23
CA ILE A 31 6.72 -2.04 -17.97
C ILE A 31 5.71 -2.17 -16.84
N VAL A 32 6.06 -2.93 -15.80
CA VAL A 32 5.33 -2.85 -14.53
C VAL A 32 5.71 -1.55 -13.85
N ALA A 33 4.82 -0.56 -13.89
CA ALA A 33 5.06 0.76 -13.31
C ALA A 33 4.63 0.84 -11.84
N ALA A 34 3.51 0.19 -11.48
CA ALA A 34 2.95 0.22 -10.15
C ALA A 34 2.46 -1.17 -9.72
N TYR A 35 2.65 -1.49 -8.45
CA TYR A 35 2.10 -2.67 -7.79
C TYR A 35 1.30 -2.22 -6.58
N VAL A 36 -0.03 -2.34 -6.66
CA VAL A 36 -0.97 -1.99 -5.58
C VAL A 36 -1.34 -3.28 -4.86
N ALA A 37 -1.00 -3.35 -3.60
CA ALA A 37 -1.31 -4.48 -2.73
C ALA A 37 -1.34 -4.01 -1.28
N ASP A 38 -2.05 -4.73 -0.44
CA ASP A 38 -1.98 -4.61 1.00
C ASP A 38 -0.62 -5.08 1.54
N PHE A 39 -0.37 -4.78 2.82
CA PHE A 39 0.96 -4.91 3.40
C PHE A 39 1.53 -6.34 3.40
N PRO A 40 0.76 -7.40 3.77
CA PRO A 40 1.29 -8.77 3.72
C PRO A 40 1.73 -9.19 2.31
N GLU A 41 0.97 -8.78 1.30
CA GLU A 41 1.19 -9.03 -0.12
C GLU A 41 2.38 -8.22 -0.64
N GLN A 42 2.55 -6.97 -0.20
CA GLN A 42 3.77 -6.19 -0.46
C GLN A 42 5.00 -6.90 0.11
N CYS A 43 4.96 -7.41 1.34
CA CYS A 43 6.06 -8.16 1.96
C CYS A 43 6.37 -9.45 1.19
N LEU A 44 5.33 -10.18 0.76
CA LEU A 44 5.48 -11.37 -0.06
C LEU A 44 6.20 -11.06 -1.38
N VAL A 45 5.78 -10.00 -2.07
CA VAL A 45 6.37 -9.59 -3.36
C VAL A 45 7.78 -9.04 -3.19
N ALA A 46 8.05 -8.35 -2.08
CA ALA A 46 9.38 -7.86 -1.70
C ALA A 46 10.32 -8.96 -1.19
N CYS A 47 9.82 -10.19 -1.03
CA CYS A 47 10.53 -11.32 -0.44
C CYS A 47 11.04 -11.05 0.96
N CYS A 48 10.31 -10.25 1.75
CA CYS A 48 10.64 -9.98 3.14
C CYS A 48 9.57 -10.53 4.09
N MET A 49 9.95 -10.67 5.35
CA MET A 49 9.00 -11.03 6.41
C MET A 49 7.99 -9.87 6.63
N GLU A 50 6.81 -10.18 7.16
CA GLU A 50 5.75 -9.20 7.42
C GLU A 50 6.12 -8.20 8.52
N ASN A 51 7.06 -8.53 9.39
CA ASN A 51 7.60 -7.62 10.40
C ASN A 51 8.80 -6.80 9.87
N ARG A 52 8.93 -6.65 8.54
CA ARG A 52 10.00 -5.90 7.88
C ARG A 52 9.41 -4.92 6.88
N CYS A 53 10.21 -3.91 6.52
CA CYS A 53 9.81 -2.98 5.47
C CYS A 53 10.04 -3.60 4.07
N PRO A 54 9.03 -3.60 3.19
CA PRO A 54 9.19 -4.05 1.81
C PRO A 54 10.03 -3.07 0.97
N LYS A 55 10.15 -1.81 1.40
CA LYS A 55 10.86 -0.74 0.67
C LYS A 55 12.31 -0.54 1.09
N CYS A 56 12.66 -0.81 2.34
CA CYS A 56 13.98 -0.53 2.89
C CYS A 56 14.51 -1.67 3.76
N THR A 57 15.79 -1.59 4.11
CA THR A 57 16.49 -2.63 4.90
C THR A 57 16.47 -2.32 6.40
N VAL A 58 15.48 -1.56 6.89
CA VAL A 58 15.35 -1.24 8.32
C VAL A 58 15.17 -2.52 9.13
N LYS A 59 15.81 -2.58 10.29
CA LYS A 59 15.57 -3.66 11.27
C LYS A 59 14.22 -3.45 11.93
N HIS A 60 13.56 -4.55 12.30
CA HIS A 60 12.24 -4.51 12.94
C HIS A 60 12.17 -3.58 14.14
N ASP A 61 13.17 -3.66 15.03
CA ASP A 61 13.19 -2.87 16.27
C ASP A 61 13.51 -1.39 16.05
N SER A 62 13.85 -1.01 14.81
CA SER A 62 14.10 0.38 14.39
C SER A 62 13.01 0.90 13.46
N CYS A 63 11.95 0.13 13.21
CA CYS A 63 10.78 0.60 12.47
C CYS A 63 10.09 1.72 13.27
N GLY A 64 9.89 2.88 12.63
CA GLY A 64 9.28 4.05 13.26
C GLY A 64 10.27 5.08 13.81
N ASP A 65 11.57 4.77 13.81
CA ASP A 65 12.59 5.77 14.10
C ASP A 65 12.57 6.88 13.04
N MET A 66 12.86 8.13 13.46
CA MET A 66 13.06 9.26 12.56
C MET A 66 14.42 9.19 11.85
N ARG A 67 14.70 8.05 11.22
CA ARG A 67 15.96 7.77 10.52
C ARG A 67 15.68 7.21 9.13
N VAL A 68 16.42 7.71 8.14
CA VAL A 68 16.35 7.19 6.77
C VAL A 68 17.15 5.89 6.71
N SER A 69 16.46 4.80 6.38
CA SER A 69 17.08 3.50 6.14
C SER A 69 17.44 3.32 4.67
N ALA A 70 18.46 2.50 4.39
CA ALA A 70 18.86 2.21 3.01
C ALA A 70 17.72 1.53 2.23
N PRO A 71 17.49 1.90 0.96
CA PRO A 71 16.47 1.27 0.14
C PRO A 71 16.83 -0.19 -0.12
N ARG A 72 15.81 -1.04 -0.20
CA ARG A 72 15.98 -2.41 -0.65
C ARG A 72 16.24 -2.39 -2.15
N LYS A 73 17.24 -3.16 -2.60
CA LYS A 73 17.68 -3.20 -4.00
C LYS A 73 17.38 -4.56 -4.61
N ARG A 74 17.02 -4.54 -5.90
CA ARG A 74 16.78 -5.74 -6.72
C ARG A 74 17.97 -6.67 -6.68
N GLU A 75 19.16 -6.15 -6.99
CA GLU A 75 20.39 -6.93 -7.15
C GLU A 75 20.78 -7.62 -5.84
N THR A 76 20.81 -6.86 -4.74
CA THR A 76 21.16 -7.40 -3.41
C THR A 76 20.14 -8.43 -2.93
N THR A 77 18.86 -8.21 -3.19
CA THR A 77 17.82 -9.18 -2.79
C THR A 77 17.93 -10.47 -3.60
N MET A 78 18.10 -10.38 -4.93
CA MET A 78 18.29 -11.56 -5.78
C MET A 78 19.55 -12.34 -5.40
N GLU A 79 20.65 -11.65 -5.09
CA GLU A 79 21.88 -12.29 -4.67
C GLU A 79 21.73 -13.03 -3.33
N ASN A 80 21.08 -12.41 -2.34
CA ASN A 80 20.82 -13.07 -1.07
C ASN A 80 19.89 -14.29 -1.22
N LEU A 81 18.86 -14.20 -2.08
CA LEU A 81 17.99 -15.33 -2.41
C LEU A 81 18.79 -16.46 -3.06
N ARG A 82 19.71 -16.13 -3.99
CA ARG A 82 20.58 -17.12 -4.66
C ARG A 82 21.50 -17.82 -3.65
N LEU A 83 22.25 -17.05 -2.84
CA LEU A 83 23.15 -17.58 -1.83
C LEU A 83 22.43 -18.51 -0.85
N HIS A 84 21.24 -18.11 -0.38
CA HIS A 84 20.44 -18.96 0.50
C HIS A 84 19.94 -20.23 -0.20
N SER A 85 19.48 -20.13 -1.46
CA SER A 85 19.03 -21.30 -2.23
C SER A 85 20.11 -22.36 -2.46
N GLN A 86 21.38 -21.95 -2.46
CA GLN A 86 22.55 -22.81 -2.65
C GLN A 86 23.14 -23.32 -1.33
N GLY A 87 22.59 -22.91 -0.18
CA GLY A 87 23.12 -23.26 1.14
C GLY A 87 24.40 -22.51 1.52
N GLU A 88 24.76 -21.44 0.80
CA GLU A 88 25.93 -20.59 1.08
C GLU A 88 25.63 -19.54 2.17
N MET A 89 24.37 -19.41 2.60
CA MET A 89 23.93 -18.52 3.66
C MET A 89 23.10 -19.28 4.69
N SER A 90 23.36 -19.07 5.97
CA SER A 90 22.57 -19.68 7.04
C SER A 90 21.16 -19.10 7.08
N SER A 91 20.18 -19.93 7.44
CA SER A 91 18.79 -19.50 7.57
C SER A 91 18.61 -18.44 8.65
N ASP A 92 19.37 -18.49 9.75
CA ASP A 92 19.33 -17.45 10.78
C ASP A 92 19.79 -16.08 10.25
N HIS A 93 20.86 -16.02 9.47
CA HIS A 93 21.28 -14.78 8.85
C HIS A 93 20.24 -14.28 7.82
N PHE A 94 19.70 -15.19 7.01
CA PHE A 94 18.73 -14.85 5.98
C PHE A 94 17.40 -14.32 6.55
N GLU A 95 16.86 -14.98 7.58
CA GLU A 95 15.57 -14.65 8.16
C GLU A 95 15.68 -13.57 9.25
N SER A 96 16.56 -13.77 10.24
CA SER A 96 16.67 -12.88 11.41
C SER A 96 17.38 -11.57 11.05
N GLU A 97 18.54 -11.64 10.41
CA GLU A 97 19.35 -10.45 10.12
C GLU A 97 18.87 -9.69 8.88
N LEU A 98 18.70 -10.38 7.76
CA LEU A 98 18.27 -9.74 6.50
C LEU A 98 16.75 -9.54 6.41
N GLY A 99 15.97 -10.27 7.22
CA GLY A 99 14.51 -10.16 7.21
C GLY A 99 13.88 -10.69 5.93
N LEU A 100 14.54 -11.63 5.24
CA LEU A 100 14.11 -12.16 3.96
C LEU A 100 13.28 -13.43 4.13
N ARG A 101 12.39 -13.67 3.17
CA ARG A 101 11.55 -14.87 3.05
C ARG A 101 12.02 -15.67 1.84
N ALA A 102 12.05 -17.00 1.96
CA ALA A 102 12.58 -17.92 0.96
C ALA A 102 11.69 -18.05 -0.29
N ILE A 103 11.68 -17.00 -1.12
CA ILE A 103 10.97 -16.94 -2.41
C ILE A 103 12.06 -16.84 -3.49
N TYR A 104 12.56 -17.99 -3.93
CA TYR A 104 13.76 -18.04 -4.78
C TYR A 104 13.53 -17.64 -6.24
N SER A 105 12.29 -17.69 -6.72
CA SER A 105 11.92 -17.24 -8.07
C SER A 105 10.74 -16.26 -8.03
N PRO A 106 10.96 -15.01 -7.55
CA PRO A 106 9.94 -13.98 -7.59
C PRO A 106 9.58 -13.64 -9.04
N PHE A 107 8.30 -13.42 -9.34
CA PHE A 107 7.82 -13.25 -10.72
C PHE A 107 8.49 -12.09 -11.48
N TRP A 108 8.92 -11.06 -10.75
CA TRP A 108 9.50 -9.85 -11.31
C TRP A 108 10.96 -10.01 -11.75
N THR A 109 11.60 -11.13 -11.42
CA THR A 109 12.99 -11.44 -11.80
C THR A 109 13.17 -11.57 -13.31
N ALA A 110 12.15 -12.07 -14.02
CA ALA A 110 12.15 -12.20 -15.47
C ALA A 110 11.71 -10.94 -16.22
N LEU A 111 11.13 -9.95 -15.53
CA LEU A 111 10.62 -8.74 -16.18
C LEU A 111 11.76 -7.78 -16.55
N PRO A 112 11.81 -7.29 -17.81
CA PRO A 112 12.80 -6.31 -18.23
C PRO A 112 12.51 -4.94 -17.61
N HIS A 113 13.56 -4.15 -17.38
CA HIS A 113 13.48 -2.78 -16.88
C HIS A 113 12.64 -2.60 -15.60
N ASN A 114 12.58 -3.62 -14.74
CA ASN A 114 11.74 -3.62 -13.55
C ASN A 114 12.56 -3.49 -12.27
N ASP A 115 12.08 -2.62 -11.37
CA ASP A 115 12.47 -2.62 -9.96
C ASP A 115 11.21 -2.67 -9.10
N ILE A 116 10.87 -3.85 -8.60
CA ILE A 116 9.66 -4.06 -7.79
C ILE A 116 9.61 -3.16 -6.55
N PHE A 117 10.78 -2.82 -5.99
CA PHE A 117 10.87 -1.98 -4.79
C PHE A 117 10.50 -0.54 -5.11
N LEU A 118 10.66 -0.09 -6.35
CA LEU A 118 10.16 1.20 -6.81
C LEU A 118 8.68 1.14 -7.21
N CYS A 119 8.24 0.03 -7.81
CA CYS A 119 6.85 -0.14 -8.27
C CYS A 119 5.82 -0.20 -7.14
N MET A 120 6.19 -0.68 -5.95
CA MET A 120 5.23 -0.80 -4.85
C MET A 120 4.61 0.55 -4.49
N THR A 121 3.29 0.63 -4.42
CA THR A 121 2.58 1.86 -4.04
C THR A 121 2.02 1.70 -2.63
N PRO A 122 1.93 2.79 -1.83
CA PRO A 122 1.29 2.71 -0.53
C PRO A 122 -0.18 2.28 -0.65
N ASP A 123 -0.61 1.40 0.24
CA ASP A 123 -2.02 1.07 0.40
C ASP A 123 -2.75 2.27 1.03
N ILE A 124 -3.54 2.96 0.22
CA ILE A 124 -4.27 4.15 0.64
C ILE A 124 -5.23 3.83 1.80
N LEU A 125 -5.87 2.66 1.78
CA LEU A 125 -6.86 2.32 2.79
C LEU A 125 -6.18 1.86 4.09
N HIS A 126 -5.39 0.78 4.02
CA HIS A 126 -4.87 0.15 5.23
C HIS A 126 -3.66 0.89 5.81
N GLN A 127 -2.74 1.38 4.97
CA GLN A 127 -1.54 2.06 5.46
C GLN A 127 -1.82 3.53 5.74
N LEU A 128 -2.43 4.27 4.81
CA LEU A 128 -2.62 5.72 4.97
C LEU A 128 -3.85 6.05 5.84
N HIS A 129 -5.05 5.59 5.47
CA HIS A 129 -6.27 5.98 6.19
C HIS A 129 -6.40 5.28 7.55
N LYS A 130 -6.30 3.95 7.60
CA LYS A 130 -6.43 3.20 8.85
C LYS A 130 -5.17 3.30 9.71
N GLY A 131 -3.99 3.08 9.12
CA GLY A 131 -2.73 3.19 9.86
C GLY A 131 -2.38 4.63 10.27
N VAL A 132 -1.92 5.44 9.33
CA VAL A 132 -1.37 6.78 9.64
C VAL A 132 -2.42 7.73 10.18
N PHE A 133 -3.55 7.87 9.48
CA PHE A 133 -4.54 8.89 9.84
C PHE A 133 -5.33 8.49 11.09
N LYS A 134 -6.04 7.36 11.06
CA LYS A 134 -6.90 6.92 12.17
C LYS A 134 -6.10 6.56 13.42
N ASP A 135 -5.10 5.68 13.32
CA ASP A 135 -4.47 5.14 14.53
C ASP A 135 -3.44 6.10 15.15
N HIS A 136 -2.79 6.96 14.35
CA HIS A 136 -1.78 7.88 14.84
C HIS A 136 -2.25 9.34 14.88
N LEU A 137 -2.64 9.91 13.74
CA LEU A 137 -2.93 11.35 13.67
C LEU A 137 -4.13 11.74 14.54
N VAL A 138 -5.25 11.02 14.44
CA VAL A 138 -6.45 11.28 15.27
C VAL A 138 -6.11 11.12 16.75
N SER A 139 -5.35 10.09 17.13
CA SER A 139 -4.90 9.87 18.51
C SER A 139 -4.06 11.04 19.03
N TRP A 140 -3.12 11.55 18.23
CA TRP A 140 -2.30 12.70 18.61
C TRP A 140 -3.11 14.00 18.71
N CYS A 141 -3.96 14.28 17.73
CA CYS A 141 -4.84 15.45 17.77
C CYS A 141 -5.74 15.41 19.01
N THR A 142 -6.37 14.27 19.30
CA THR A 142 -7.22 14.09 20.49
C THR A 142 -6.46 14.40 21.78
N LYS A 143 -5.19 13.96 21.89
CA LYS A 143 -4.35 14.26 23.06
C LYS A 143 -3.97 15.74 23.20
N ILE A 144 -3.90 16.48 22.09
CA ILE A 144 -3.48 17.87 22.08
C ILE A 144 -4.65 18.81 22.36
N ILE A 145 -5.79 18.62 21.69
CA ILE A 145 -6.93 19.57 21.74
C ILE A 145 -8.10 19.07 22.59
N GLY A 146 -8.12 17.78 22.94
CA GLY A 146 -9.24 17.15 23.65
C GLY A 146 -10.32 16.60 22.71
N GLU A 147 -11.07 15.61 23.19
CA GLU A 147 -12.12 14.93 22.42
C GLU A 147 -13.27 15.88 22.06
N ASP A 148 -13.72 16.71 23.01
CA ASP A 148 -14.83 17.65 22.80
C ASP A 148 -14.55 18.67 21.69
N GLU A 149 -13.34 19.23 21.67
CA GLU A 149 -12.92 20.21 20.67
C GLU A 149 -12.74 19.56 19.29
N LEU A 150 -12.18 18.34 19.26
CA LEU A 150 -12.05 17.58 18.04
C LEU A 150 -13.41 17.23 17.44
N ASP A 151 -14.38 16.82 18.26
CA ASP A 151 -15.76 16.53 17.84
C ASP A 151 -16.47 17.80 17.32
N ALA A 152 -16.32 18.93 18.01
CA ALA A 152 -16.88 20.22 17.57
C ALA A 152 -16.32 20.65 16.22
N HIS A 153 -15.01 20.49 15.99
CA HIS A 153 -14.38 20.74 14.69
C HIS A 153 -14.93 19.80 13.61
N HIS A 154 -15.15 18.51 13.93
CA HIS A 154 -15.71 17.57 12.96
C HIS A 154 -17.15 17.91 12.56
N GLN A 155 -17.98 18.34 13.50
CA GLN A 155 -19.37 18.75 13.26
C GLN A 155 -19.49 19.96 12.33
N ASN A 156 -18.44 20.78 12.25
CA ASN A 156 -18.39 21.95 11.38
C ASN A 156 -17.88 21.64 9.96
N TYR A 157 -17.51 20.39 9.63
CA TYR A 157 -17.18 20.02 8.26
C TYR A 157 -18.42 20.01 7.36
N THR A 158 -18.26 20.51 6.12
CA THR A 158 -19.34 20.51 5.12
C THR A 158 -19.72 19.09 4.67
N THR A 159 -20.95 18.91 4.19
CA THR A 159 -21.52 17.62 3.74
C THR A 159 -20.68 16.86 2.72
N GLN A 160 -19.88 17.55 1.89
CA GLN A 160 -18.97 16.93 0.94
C GLN A 160 -17.82 16.18 1.64
N THR A 161 -17.35 16.71 2.78
CA THR A 161 -16.26 16.14 3.58
C THR A 161 -16.73 14.91 4.37
N TRP A 162 -18.02 14.87 4.75
CA TRP A 162 -18.64 13.76 5.48
C TRP A 162 -18.69 12.44 4.70
N LEU A 163 -18.98 12.49 3.39
CA LEU A 163 -19.03 11.29 2.54
C LEU A 163 -17.68 10.57 2.46
N TYR A 164 -16.57 11.32 2.41
CA TYR A 164 -15.21 10.76 2.39
C TYR A 164 -14.82 10.09 3.71
N MET A 165 -15.25 10.64 4.85
CA MET A 165 -14.93 10.07 6.17
C MET A 165 -15.80 8.86 6.53
N ALA A 166 -17.08 8.85 6.14
CA ALA A 166 -17.99 7.73 6.39
C ALA A 166 -17.54 6.42 5.71
N MET A 167 -16.83 6.50 4.59
CA MET A 167 -16.25 5.34 3.90
C MET A 167 -15.01 4.75 4.62
N SER A 168 -14.44 5.47 5.61
CA SER A 168 -13.20 5.07 6.29
C SER A 168 -13.41 4.26 7.59
N GLU A 169 -14.66 3.92 7.94
CA GLU A 169 -15.00 3.17 9.16
C GLU A 169 -14.25 3.67 10.41
N LEU A 170 -14.22 4.99 10.60
CA LEU A 170 -13.74 5.59 11.84
C LEU A 170 -14.81 5.33 12.92
N PRO A 171 -14.54 4.52 13.96
CA PRO A 171 -15.49 4.27 15.02
C PRO A 171 -15.67 5.58 15.78
N TYR A 172 -16.90 6.07 15.78
CA TYR A 172 -17.29 7.28 16.46
C TYR A 172 -17.51 6.97 17.95
N LEU A 173 -16.86 7.73 18.85
CA LEU A 173 -16.86 7.48 20.31
C LEU A 173 -18.09 8.05 21.06
N SER A 174 -18.93 8.91 20.45
CA SER A 174 -20.12 9.47 21.11
C SER A 174 -21.48 9.36 20.37
N TYR A 175 -21.61 8.71 19.19
CA TYR A 175 -22.86 8.71 18.39
C TYR A 175 -23.72 7.43 18.45
N VAL A 176 -23.24 6.35 19.04
CA VAL A 176 -23.98 5.07 19.02
C VAL A 176 -25.19 5.06 19.97
N SER A 177 -25.35 6.07 20.86
CA SER A 177 -26.50 6.14 21.77
C SER A 177 -27.71 6.91 21.23
N GLY A 178 -27.56 7.70 20.14
CA GLY A 178 -28.63 8.59 19.64
C GLY A 178 -29.35 8.14 18.36
N ALA A 179 -28.85 7.10 17.68
CA ALA A 179 -29.22 6.73 16.31
C ALA A 179 -30.59 6.06 16.11
N ARG A 180 -31.62 6.45 16.87
CA ARG A 180 -33.02 6.12 16.53
C ARG A 180 -33.82 7.29 15.97
N SER A 181 -33.36 8.54 16.11
CA SER A 181 -34.11 9.71 15.64
C SER A 181 -33.64 10.28 14.30
N GLN A 182 -32.36 10.17 13.92
CA GLN A 182 -31.85 10.78 12.68
C GLN A 182 -31.88 9.90 11.42
N CYS A 183 -31.94 8.57 11.54
CA CYS A 183 -32.22 7.70 10.37
C CYS A 183 -33.61 7.99 9.74
N ARG A 184 -34.51 8.66 10.48
CA ARG A 184 -35.82 9.07 9.96
C ARG A 184 -35.78 10.35 9.13
N ALA A 185 -34.75 11.18 9.25
CA ALA A 185 -34.65 12.45 8.55
C ALA A 185 -34.06 12.33 7.13
N MET A 186 -33.17 11.36 6.87
CA MET A 186 -32.56 11.19 5.54
C MET A 186 -33.27 10.20 4.61
N LEU A 187 -34.15 9.32 5.12
CA LEU A 187 -35.06 8.56 4.25
C LEU A 187 -36.32 9.35 3.85
N GLY A 188 -36.64 10.44 4.55
CA GLY A 188 -37.81 11.29 4.26
C GLY A 188 -37.59 12.34 3.18
N ASN A 189 -36.34 12.75 2.92
CA ASN A 189 -36.04 13.86 1.99
C ASN A 189 -35.62 13.41 0.59
N SER A 190 -35.55 12.11 0.32
CA SER A 190 -35.22 11.58 -1.01
C SER A 190 -36.44 11.24 -1.87
N ILE A 191 -37.68 11.42 -1.37
CA ILE A 191 -38.92 11.12 -2.11
C ILE A 191 -39.62 12.39 -2.66
N LEU A 192 -39.21 13.60 -2.27
CA LEU A 192 -39.87 14.84 -2.71
C LEU A 192 -39.12 15.65 -3.79
N ALA A 193 -38.10 15.07 -4.44
CA ALA A 193 -37.37 15.73 -5.52
C ALA A 193 -37.67 15.16 -6.93
N LEU A 194 -38.74 14.36 -7.08
CA LEU A 194 -39.28 13.93 -8.36
C LEU A 194 -40.82 13.94 -8.33
N SER A 195 -41.40 15.14 -8.29
CA SER A 195 -42.76 15.44 -8.73
C SER A 195 -42.89 16.92 -9.04
#